data_AF-A0A850EXF0-F1
#
_entry.id   AF-A0A850EXF0-F1
#
_cell.length_a   1.000
_cell.length_b   1.000
_cell.length_c   1.000
_cell.angle_alpha   90.00
_cell.angle_beta   90.00
_cell.angle_gamma   90.00
#
_symmetry.space_group_name_H-M   'P 1'
#
loop_
_entity.id
_entity.type
_entity.pdbx_description
1 polymer ?
#
loop_
_entity_poly.entity_id
_entity_poly.type
_entity_poly.pdbx_seq_one_letter_code
_entity_poly.pdbx_strand_id
1 'polypeptide(L)'
;MMIKPRTRGFICTTAHPEGCAAQVAEQVDYITSQPPISGPKKVLVIGASAGYGLASRIAAAFGSQAATIGVYRPSTASDTRTASAGWYNSAAFEQLAAEAGLQSYSITGDAFTDETKARTIELIRSELGQVDLVVYSVATSRRTDPATGITHTSVLKPVGHPYTNKTVNFHTGEVGLVTLDPASEEELDATVTVMGGDDWKLWITALDEAGVLADDAATVAFSYIGPELTRAIYRDGSIGKAKDHLEATAKEMNAQLAPRGGRAYVAVTKGLVTQSSSALPVVPLYISLLYKVMKEQGVHEDCIQQAYRLLSDRLYAPEGTPVDTDGRIRLDDLEMLPAVQETIAKLWDEITTENIYELSDLQGYRREFFQLFGFETEGIDYEAESNPIVSVSNVR
;
A
#
# COMPACT_ATOMS: atom_id res chain seq x y z
N MET A 1 20.82 -21.12 1.25
CA MET A 1 19.74 -22.04 1.66
C MET A 1 18.70 -22.13 0.55
N MET A 2 18.03 -23.27 0.37
CA MET A 2 16.86 -23.35 -0.51
C MET A 2 15.65 -22.70 0.18
N ILE A 3 15.06 -21.69 -0.45
CA ILE A 3 13.97 -20.88 0.14
C ILE A 3 12.65 -21.29 -0.53
N LYS A 4 11.73 -21.86 0.25
CA LYS A 4 10.38 -22.26 -0.22
C LYS A 4 9.30 -21.47 0.52
N PRO A 5 8.14 -21.21 -0.10
CA PRO A 5 7.04 -20.51 0.56
C PRO A 5 6.54 -21.29 1.78
N ARG A 6 6.40 -20.60 2.91
CA ARG A 6 5.83 -21.15 4.15
C ARG A 6 4.60 -20.33 4.55
N THR A 7 3.42 -20.86 4.21
CA THR A 7 2.14 -20.18 4.42
C THR A 7 1.35 -20.75 5.60
N ARG A 8 0.56 -19.87 6.22
CA ARG A 8 -0.51 -20.21 7.18
C ARG A 8 -1.69 -19.29 6.87
N GLY A 9 -2.68 -19.81 6.15
CA GLY A 9 -3.76 -18.97 5.61
C GLY A 9 -3.19 -17.90 4.68
N PHE A 10 -3.52 -16.64 4.94
CA PHE A 10 -3.04 -15.47 4.18
C PHE A 10 -1.65 -14.95 4.64
N ILE A 11 -0.99 -15.62 5.59
CA ILE A 11 0.34 -15.21 6.06
C ILE A 11 1.40 -16.06 5.37
N CYS A 12 2.33 -15.43 4.65
CA CYS A 12 3.58 -16.07 4.23
C CYS A 12 4.72 -15.60 5.15
N THR A 13 5.48 -16.55 5.70
CA THR A 13 6.53 -16.29 6.71
C THR A 13 7.95 -16.26 6.14
N THR A 14 8.08 -16.51 4.84
CA THR A 14 9.33 -16.55 4.08
C THR A 14 9.22 -15.61 2.89
N ALA A 15 10.35 -15.05 2.46
CA ALA A 15 10.42 -14.28 1.21
C ALA A 15 11.70 -14.64 0.45
N HIS A 16 11.63 -14.67 -0.88
CA HIS A 16 12.75 -15.01 -1.75
C HIS A 16 13.47 -13.73 -2.22
N PRO A 17 14.76 -13.53 -1.90
CA PRO A 17 15.47 -12.29 -2.23
C PRO A 17 15.47 -11.97 -3.72
N GLU A 18 15.82 -12.94 -4.55
CA GLU A 18 15.96 -12.78 -6.01
C GLU A 18 14.61 -12.53 -6.68
N GLY A 19 13.54 -13.19 -6.23
CA GLY A 19 12.20 -12.93 -6.76
C GLY A 19 11.64 -11.58 -6.32
N CYS A 20 11.89 -11.15 -5.08
CA CYS A 20 11.58 -9.78 -4.66
C CYS A 20 12.32 -8.75 -5.53
N ALA A 21 13.60 -8.98 -5.82
CA ALA A 21 14.37 -8.10 -6.69
C ALA A 21 13.81 -8.05 -8.13
N ALA A 22 13.44 -9.19 -8.70
CA ALA A 22 12.82 -9.26 -10.02
C ALA A 22 11.46 -8.54 -10.07
N GLN A 23 10.64 -8.63 -9.02
CA GLN A 23 9.38 -7.89 -8.93
C GLN A 23 9.56 -6.36 -8.82
N VAL A 24 10.65 -5.91 -8.19
CA VAL A 24 10.99 -4.48 -8.19
C VAL A 24 11.48 -4.04 -9.57
N ALA A 25 12.32 -4.84 -10.22
CA ALA A 25 12.80 -4.56 -11.58
C ALA A 25 11.63 -4.45 -12.57
N GLU A 26 10.66 -5.35 -12.53
CA GLU A 26 9.47 -5.31 -13.38
C GLU A 26 8.66 -4.00 -13.20
N GLN A 27 8.53 -3.52 -11.97
CA GLN A 27 7.87 -2.24 -11.68
C GLN A 27 8.68 -1.03 -12.20
N VAL A 28 10.00 -1.08 -12.10
CA VAL A 28 10.89 -0.06 -12.67
C VAL A 28 10.81 -0.06 -14.20
N ASP A 29 10.83 -1.23 -14.83
CA ASP A 29 10.68 -1.40 -16.28
C ASP A 29 9.34 -0.84 -16.76
N TYR A 30 8.25 -1.12 -16.02
CA TYR A 30 6.96 -0.51 -16.31
C TYR A 30 7.05 1.02 -16.28
N ILE A 31 7.54 1.63 -15.20
CA ILE A 31 7.61 3.10 -15.07
C ILE A 31 8.50 3.73 -16.15
N THR A 32 9.64 3.13 -16.43
CA THR A 32 10.58 3.65 -17.44
C THR A 32 10.07 3.48 -18.88
N SER A 33 9.12 2.55 -19.11
CA SER A 33 8.41 2.42 -20.39
C SER A 33 7.30 3.46 -20.59
N GLN A 34 6.87 4.15 -19.53
CA GLN A 34 5.84 5.19 -19.60
C GLN A 34 6.42 6.56 -19.97
N PRO A 35 5.59 7.51 -20.45
CA PRO A 35 5.98 8.91 -20.54
C PRO A 35 6.55 9.46 -19.21
N PRO A 36 7.60 10.30 -19.27
CA PRO A 36 8.15 10.94 -18.07
C PRO A 36 7.10 11.76 -17.32
N ILE A 37 7.12 11.67 -16.00
CA ILE A 37 6.17 12.34 -15.12
C ILE A 37 6.74 13.72 -14.75
N SER A 38 6.04 14.79 -15.12
CA SER A 38 6.32 16.14 -14.62
C SER A 38 5.81 16.32 -13.19
N GLY A 39 6.46 15.63 -12.24
CA GLY A 39 6.03 15.51 -10.86
C GLY A 39 7.05 16.01 -9.84
N PRO A 40 7.06 15.42 -8.63
CA PRO A 40 7.87 15.89 -7.51
C PRO A 40 9.36 15.73 -7.78
N LYS A 41 10.19 16.45 -7.02
CA LYS A 41 11.65 16.35 -7.10
C LYS A 41 12.29 15.78 -5.84
N LYS A 42 11.65 15.90 -4.68
CA LYS A 42 12.18 15.40 -3.40
C LYS A 42 11.06 14.79 -2.58
N VAL A 43 11.04 13.46 -2.52
CA VAL A 43 9.91 12.70 -1.99
C VAL A 43 10.27 11.96 -0.72
N LEU A 44 9.43 12.13 0.31
CA LEU A 44 9.39 11.25 1.47
C LEU A 44 8.26 10.23 1.30
N VAL A 45 8.56 8.95 1.47
CA VAL A 45 7.55 7.88 1.49
C VAL A 45 7.60 7.17 2.84
N ILE A 46 6.50 7.23 3.60
CA ILE A 46 6.35 6.57 4.90
C ILE A 46 5.58 5.26 4.67
N GLY A 47 6.21 4.12 4.95
CA GLY A 47 5.73 2.81 4.53
C GLY A 47 6.21 2.42 3.13
N ALA A 48 7.50 2.61 2.84
CA ALA A 48 8.03 2.58 1.47
C ALA A 48 8.50 1.20 0.94
N SER A 49 8.29 0.12 1.69
CA SER A 49 8.93 -1.18 1.40
C SER A 49 8.06 -2.17 0.63
N ALA A 50 6.74 -1.93 0.52
CA ALA A 50 5.83 -2.82 -0.21
C ALA A 50 4.57 -2.09 -0.68
N GLY A 51 3.80 -2.73 -1.56
CA GLY A 51 2.50 -2.24 -2.04
C GLY A 51 2.55 -0.83 -2.60
N TYR A 52 1.51 -0.04 -2.33
CA TYR A 52 1.41 1.34 -2.81
C TYR A 52 2.56 2.25 -2.39
N GLY A 53 3.16 2.06 -1.22
CA GLY A 53 4.30 2.86 -0.78
C GLY A 53 5.54 2.59 -1.63
N LEU A 54 5.88 1.31 -1.85
CA LEU A 54 6.97 0.95 -2.76
C LEU A 54 6.71 1.44 -4.18
N ALA A 55 5.50 1.18 -4.71
CA ALA A 55 5.12 1.62 -6.04
C ALA A 55 5.21 3.15 -6.20
N SER A 56 4.78 3.91 -5.18
CA SER A 56 4.90 5.37 -5.16
C SER A 56 6.36 5.83 -5.16
N ARG A 57 7.23 5.13 -4.41
CA ARG A 57 8.67 5.43 -4.38
C ARG A 57 9.32 5.16 -5.74
N ILE A 58 8.98 4.04 -6.38
CA ILE A 58 9.44 3.69 -7.73
C ILE A 58 8.95 4.71 -8.75
N ALA A 59 7.65 5.03 -8.76
CA ALA A 59 7.07 5.99 -9.70
C ALA A 59 7.69 7.38 -9.56
N ALA A 60 7.92 7.86 -8.33
CA ALA A 60 8.60 9.14 -8.09
C ALA A 60 10.07 9.12 -8.57
N ALA A 61 10.83 8.10 -8.18
CA ALA A 61 12.25 8.00 -8.50
C ALA A 61 12.49 7.83 -10.00
N PHE A 62 11.87 6.84 -10.62
CA PHE A 62 12.14 6.47 -12.02
C PHE A 62 11.25 7.23 -13.02
N GLY A 63 10.07 7.69 -12.60
CA GLY A 63 9.15 8.43 -13.46
C GLY A 63 9.38 9.94 -13.43
N SER A 64 9.70 10.52 -12.27
CA SER A 64 9.95 11.97 -12.10
C SER A 64 11.41 12.35 -11.89
N GLN A 65 12.32 11.38 -11.82
CA GLN A 65 13.73 11.56 -11.44
C GLN A 65 13.87 12.21 -10.06
N ALA A 66 12.96 11.89 -9.14
CA ALA A 66 12.96 12.48 -7.80
C ALA A 66 14.01 11.84 -6.89
N ALA A 67 14.63 12.65 -6.03
CA ALA A 67 15.36 12.14 -4.89
C ALA A 67 14.36 11.57 -3.86
N THR A 68 14.64 10.39 -3.28
CA THR A 68 13.68 9.72 -2.40
C THR A 68 14.24 9.34 -1.04
N ILE A 69 13.46 9.57 0.02
CA ILE A 69 13.67 8.97 1.34
C ILE A 69 12.52 8.00 1.63
N GLY A 70 12.85 6.75 1.94
CA GLY A 70 11.87 5.75 2.35
C GLY A 70 11.94 5.44 3.85
N VAL A 71 10.81 5.38 4.54
CA VAL A 71 10.71 4.93 5.94
C VAL A 71 9.99 3.58 6.01
N TYR A 72 10.57 2.60 6.68
CA TYR A 72 9.96 1.28 6.87
C TYR A 72 10.58 0.52 8.06
N ARG A 73 9.98 -0.59 8.48
CA ARG A 73 10.49 -1.37 9.62
C ARG A 73 11.78 -2.13 9.25
N PRO A 74 12.75 -2.25 10.18
CA PRO A 74 13.91 -3.09 9.95
C PRO A 74 13.52 -4.56 9.84
N SER A 75 14.33 -5.34 9.12
CA SER A 75 14.23 -6.79 9.10
C SER A 75 15.63 -7.40 9.04
N THR A 76 15.77 -8.59 9.60
CA THR A 76 17.04 -9.31 9.62
C THR A 76 16.84 -10.72 9.11
N ALA A 77 17.85 -11.20 8.38
CA ALA A 77 17.98 -12.58 7.95
C ALA A 77 19.10 -13.27 8.72
N SER A 78 19.08 -14.60 8.70
CA SER A 78 20.16 -15.47 9.14
C SER A 78 20.31 -16.63 8.14
N ASP A 79 21.32 -17.47 8.32
CA ASP A 79 21.55 -18.66 7.47
C ASP A 79 20.34 -19.63 7.43
N THR A 80 19.43 -19.53 8.40
CA THR A 80 18.26 -20.40 8.54
C THR A 80 16.92 -19.68 8.37
N ARG A 81 16.92 -18.35 8.23
CA ARG A 81 15.69 -17.55 8.20
C ARG A 81 15.83 -16.34 7.26
N THR A 82 14.84 -16.15 6.39
CA THR A 82 14.78 -15.00 5.49
C THR A 82 14.34 -13.73 6.23
N ALA A 83 14.75 -12.57 5.74
CA ALA A 83 14.15 -11.28 6.09
C ALA A 83 12.71 -11.17 5.52
N SER A 84 12.04 -10.05 5.80
CA SER A 84 10.76 -9.72 5.20
C SER A 84 10.91 -9.41 3.71
N ALA A 85 9.83 -9.61 2.94
CA ALA A 85 9.80 -9.21 1.52
C ALA A 85 10.11 -7.71 1.35
N GLY A 86 9.60 -6.87 2.25
CA GLY A 86 9.86 -5.43 2.21
C GLY A 86 11.34 -5.07 2.34
N TRP A 87 12.12 -5.85 3.12
CA TRP A 87 13.56 -5.64 3.22
C TRP A 87 14.28 -5.92 1.90
N TYR A 88 13.94 -7.04 1.24
CA TYR A 88 14.51 -7.38 -0.06
C TYR A 88 14.07 -6.42 -1.16
N ASN A 89 12.80 -5.99 -1.16
CA ASN A 89 12.29 -4.98 -2.09
C ASN A 89 13.07 -3.67 -1.95
N SER A 90 13.31 -3.21 -0.71
CA SER A 90 14.08 -2.00 -0.48
C SER A 90 15.55 -2.15 -0.87
N ALA A 91 16.16 -3.32 -0.66
CA ALA A 91 17.52 -3.59 -1.15
C ALA A 91 17.60 -3.48 -2.68
N ALA A 92 16.66 -4.10 -3.40
CA ALA A 92 16.59 -4.04 -4.84
C ALA A 92 16.31 -2.61 -5.36
N PHE A 93 15.41 -1.87 -4.70
CA PHE A 93 15.16 -0.47 -5.04
C PHE A 93 16.42 0.38 -4.93
N GLU A 94 17.14 0.29 -3.81
CA GLU A 94 18.35 1.10 -3.58
C GLU A 94 19.48 0.74 -4.57
N GLN A 95 19.59 -0.54 -4.93
CA GLN A 95 20.51 -0.98 -5.98
C GLN A 95 20.16 -0.36 -7.34
N LEU A 96 18.91 -0.51 -7.79
CA LEU A 96 18.47 0.02 -9.09
C LEU A 96 18.52 1.56 -9.14
N ALA A 97 18.20 2.23 -8.03
CA ALA A 97 18.32 3.68 -7.93
C ALA A 97 19.79 4.12 -8.08
N ALA A 98 20.72 3.44 -7.42
CA ALA A 98 22.15 3.72 -7.55
C ALA A 98 22.67 3.47 -8.97
N GLU A 99 22.26 2.37 -9.61
CA GLU A 99 22.60 2.06 -11.00
C GLU A 99 22.08 3.12 -11.98
N ALA A 100 20.90 3.69 -11.71
CA ALA A 100 20.31 4.80 -12.46
C ALA A 100 20.86 6.19 -12.09
N GLY A 101 21.78 6.29 -11.11
CA GLY A 101 22.33 7.56 -10.63
C GLY A 101 21.33 8.43 -9.87
N LEU A 102 20.27 7.83 -9.33
CA LEU A 102 19.22 8.51 -8.56
C LEU A 102 19.63 8.64 -7.09
N GLN A 103 19.36 9.80 -6.50
CA GLN A 103 19.62 10.03 -5.08
C GLN A 103 18.54 9.34 -4.23
N SER A 104 18.92 8.34 -3.43
CA SER A 104 18.00 7.61 -2.56
C SER A 104 18.61 7.29 -1.19
N TYR A 105 17.77 7.37 -0.16
CA TYR A 105 18.13 6.97 1.20
C TYR A 105 16.96 6.27 1.89
N SER A 106 17.26 5.49 2.92
CA SER A 106 16.23 4.81 3.70
C SER A 106 16.45 5.01 5.20
N ILE A 107 15.36 5.10 5.95
CA ILE A 107 15.35 5.06 7.41
C ILE A 107 14.58 3.82 7.87
N THR A 108 15.23 3.03 8.71
CA THR A 108 14.58 1.89 9.35
C THR A 108 14.19 2.21 10.77
N GLY A 109 12.91 2.03 11.10
CA GLY A 109 12.36 2.31 12.42
C GLY A 109 10.86 2.09 12.49
N ASP A 110 10.28 2.33 13.66
CA ASP A 110 8.83 2.41 13.78
C ASP A 110 8.37 3.82 13.41
N ALA A 111 7.55 3.95 12.36
CA ALA A 111 7.12 5.24 11.84
C ALA A 111 6.33 6.07 12.88
N PHE A 112 5.73 5.42 13.87
CA PHE A 112 4.96 6.10 14.92
C PHE A 112 5.83 6.83 15.94
N THR A 113 7.13 6.51 16.07
CA THR A 113 7.97 7.08 17.12
C THR A 113 8.55 8.44 16.74
N ASP A 114 8.71 9.31 17.75
CA ASP A 114 9.35 10.61 17.58
C ASP A 114 10.82 10.48 17.13
N GLU A 115 11.50 9.41 17.56
CA GLU A 115 12.87 9.11 17.14
C GLU A 115 12.96 8.93 15.61
N THR A 116 12.06 8.14 15.01
CA THR A 116 12.06 7.91 13.56
C THR A 116 11.74 9.21 12.81
N LYS A 117 10.81 10.02 13.33
CA LYS A 117 10.48 11.34 12.76
C LYS A 117 11.69 12.28 12.82
N ALA A 118 12.37 12.37 13.96
CA ALA A 118 13.55 13.20 14.16
C ALA A 118 14.71 12.81 13.24
N ARG A 119 15.03 11.52 13.14
CA ARG A 119 16.07 11.01 12.22
C ARG A 119 15.72 11.31 10.75
N THR A 120 14.45 11.22 10.39
CA THR A 120 13.97 11.55 9.04
C THR A 120 14.12 13.03 8.74
N ILE A 121 13.76 13.90 9.69
CA ILE A 121 13.95 15.36 9.57
C ILE A 121 15.43 15.71 9.39
N GLU A 122 16.33 15.11 10.17
CA GLU A 122 17.77 15.34 10.06
C GLU A 122 18.31 14.89 8.70
N LEU A 123 17.87 13.73 8.20
CA LEU A 123 18.26 13.22 6.90
C LEU A 123 17.75 14.11 5.77
N ILE A 124 16.48 14.54 5.82
CA ILE A 124 15.95 15.49 4.82
C ILE A 124 16.78 16.77 4.85
N ARG A 125 17.04 17.35 6.03
CA ARG A 125 17.79 18.60 6.14
C ARG A 125 19.20 18.50 5.56
N SER A 126 19.89 17.40 5.80
CA SER A 126 21.29 17.20 5.38
C SER A 126 21.43 16.85 3.90
N GLU A 127 20.55 15.99 3.37
CA GLU A 127 20.73 15.44 2.02
C GLU A 127 19.84 16.11 0.96
N LEU A 128 18.64 16.56 1.35
CA LEU A 128 17.62 17.07 0.45
C LEU A 128 17.27 18.56 0.69
N GLY A 129 17.57 19.10 1.87
CA GLY A 129 17.10 20.40 2.34
C GLY A 129 15.62 20.39 2.73
N GLN A 130 14.73 20.15 1.76
CA GLN A 130 13.28 20.05 1.94
C GLN A 130 12.68 18.95 1.04
N VAL A 131 11.46 18.50 1.35
CA VAL A 131 10.67 17.60 0.49
C VAL A 131 9.43 18.30 -0.06
N ASP A 132 9.06 17.99 -1.30
CA ASP A 132 7.90 18.55 -2.02
C ASP A 132 6.74 17.56 -2.18
N LEU A 133 6.95 16.29 -1.84
CA LEU A 133 5.89 15.29 -1.70
C LEU A 133 6.12 14.40 -0.47
N VAL A 134 5.07 14.22 0.33
CA VAL A 134 5.03 13.23 1.42
C VAL A 134 3.92 12.21 1.15
N VAL A 135 4.29 10.96 0.88
CA VAL A 135 3.35 9.83 0.73
C VAL A 135 3.26 9.07 2.05
N TYR A 136 2.06 9.02 2.65
CA TYR A 136 1.76 8.25 3.85
C TYR A 136 1.05 6.94 3.49
N SER A 137 1.82 5.85 3.45
CA SER A 137 1.40 4.50 3.05
C SER A 137 1.64 3.48 4.16
N VAL A 138 1.42 3.86 5.42
CA VAL A 138 1.57 2.95 6.56
C VAL A 138 0.37 2.01 6.64
N ALA A 139 0.65 0.71 6.62
CA ALA A 139 -0.33 -0.34 6.86
C ALA A 139 0.17 -1.24 8.00
N THR A 140 -0.52 -1.19 9.15
CA THR A 140 -0.17 -1.98 10.34
C THR A 140 -1.44 -2.37 11.06
N SER A 141 -1.45 -3.52 11.73
CA SER A 141 -2.57 -3.89 12.60
C SER A 141 -2.42 -3.37 14.02
N ARG A 142 -1.29 -2.73 14.35
CA ARG A 142 -0.94 -2.28 15.69
C ARG A 142 -0.21 -0.94 15.67
N ARG A 143 -0.49 -0.11 16.66
CA ARG A 143 0.21 1.15 16.96
C ARG A 143 0.44 1.21 18.45
N THR A 144 1.67 1.50 18.86
CA THR A 144 1.98 1.87 20.23
C THR A 144 1.99 3.39 20.30
N ASP A 145 1.16 3.96 21.17
CA ASP A 145 1.17 5.39 21.43
C ASP A 145 2.52 5.79 22.06
N PRO A 146 3.31 6.67 21.41
CA PRO A 146 4.61 7.06 21.92
C PRO A 146 4.55 7.84 23.23
N ALA A 147 3.43 8.53 23.53
CA ALA A 147 3.28 9.32 24.75
C ALA A 147 2.87 8.47 25.96
N THR A 148 2.02 7.45 25.75
CA THR A 148 1.46 6.63 26.84
C THR A 148 2.05 5.23 26.93
N GLY A 149 2.68 4.72 25.88
CA GLY A 149 3.18 3.34 25.77
C GLY A 149 2.08 2.29 25.55
N ILE A 150 0.81 2.69 25.46
CA ILE A 150 -0.32 1.78 25.26
C ILE A 150 -0.32 1.29 23.81
N THR A 151 -0.49 -0.02 23.62
CA THR A 151 -0.58 -0.62 22.28
C THR A 151 -2.02 -0.90 21.90
N HIS A 152 -2.47 -0.22 20.84
CA HIS A 152 -3.77 -0.44 20.21
C HIS A 152 -3.64 -1.44 19.06
N THR A 153 -4.65 -2.28 18.89
CA THR A 153 -4.75 -3.24 17.78
C THR A 153 -6.02 -2.97 16.99
N SER A 154 -5.89 -2.74 15.69
CA SER A 154 -7.05 -2.56 14.80
C SER A 154 -7.72 -3.89 14.52
N VAL A 155 -9.04 -3.86 14.32
CA VAL A 155 -9.82 -5.00 13.86
C VAL A 155 -10.47 -4.71 12.50
N LEU A 156 -10.92 -5.77 11.84
CA LEU A 156 -11.62 -5.73 10.56
C LEU A 156 -12.97 -6.43 10.72
N LYS A 157 -13.89 -5.72 11.37
CA LYS A 157 -15.22 -6.20 11.76
C LYS A 157 -16.32 -5.22 11.31
N PRO A 158 -17.54 -5.71 11.05
CA PRO A 158 -18.71 -4.86 10.81
C PRO A 158 -19.09 -4.06 12.07
N VAL A 159 -20.01 -3.10 11.93
CA VAL A 159 -20.54 -2.30 13.04
C VAL A 159 -22.00 -2.65 13.30
N GLY A 160 -22.35 -2.85 14.57
CA GLY A 160 -23.72 -3.01 15.05
C GLY A 160 -24.31 -4.42 14.91
N HIS A 161 -24.15 -5.09 13.76
CA HIS A 161 -24.72 -6.43 13.54
C HIS A 161 -23.72 -7.38 12.87
N PRO A 162 -23.85 -8.71 13.08
CA PRO A 162 -23.03 -9.68 12.37
C PRO A 162 -23.22 -9.61 10.87
N TYR A 163 -22.16 -9.86 10.13
CA TYR A 163 -22.16 -9.86 8.67
C TYR A 163 -21.77 -11.23 8.14
N THR A 164 -22.60 -11.82 7.29
CA THR A 164 -22.34 -13.11 6.63
C THR A 164 -22.26 -12.92 5.13
N ASN A 165 -21.19 -13.42 4.50
CA ASN A 165 -21.05 -13.40 3.03
C ASN A 165 -20.16 -14.56 2.54
N LYS A 166 -20.08 -14.74 1.21
CA LYS A 166 -19.17 -15.68 0.55
C LYS A 166 -17.71 -15.31 0.81
N THR A 167 -16.88 -16.34 0.90
CA THR A 167 -15.41 -16.27 1.01
C THR A 167 -14.80 -17.38 0.15
N VAL A 168 -13.49 -17.32 -0.08
CA VAL A 168 -12.75 -18.37 -0.76
C VAL A 168 -11.46 -18.68 -0.01
N ASN A 169 -11.15 -19.96 0.15
CA ASN A 169 -9.80 -20.38 0.48
C ASN A 169 -8.96 -20.39 -0.81
N PHE A 170 -8.18 -19.34 -1.03
CA PHE A 170 -7.40 -19.19 -2.27
C PHE A 170 -6.28 -20.25 -2.45
N HIS A 171 -5.98 -21.05 -1.43
CA HIS A 171 -5.08 -22.21 -1.58
C HIS A 171 -5.78 -23.41 -2.21
N THR A 172 -7.07 -23.62 -1.93
CA THR A 172 -7.81 -24.82 -2.35
C THR A 172 -8.88 -24.53 -3.40
N GLY A 173 -9.31 -23.28 -3.54
CA GLY A 173 -10.46 -22.89 -4.36
C GLY A 173 -11.82 -23.15 -3.71
N GLU A 174 -11.85 -23.60 -2.45
CA GLU A 174 -13.10 -23.87 -1.75
C GLU A 174 -13.84 -22.56 -1.44
N VAL A 175 -15.04 -22.44 -2.00
CA VAL A 175 -15.97 -21.34 -1.73
C VAL A 175 -16.87 -21.73 -0.56
N GLY A 176 -16.98 -20.84 0.42
CA GLY A 176 -17.78 -21.05 1.61
C GLY A 176 -18.45 -19.77 2.10
N LEU A 177 -19.05 -19.84 3.28
CA LEU A 177 -19.58 -18.67 3.98
C LEU A 177 -18.70 -18.34 5.19
N VAL A 178 -18.57 -17.06 5.48
CA VAL A 178 -17.95 -16.54 6.69
C VAL A 178 -18.90 -15.58 7.38
N THR A 179 -19.02 -15.70 8.70
CA THR A 179 -19.73 -14.75 9.55
C THR A 179 -18.72 -13.99 10.39
N LEU A 180 -18.83 -12.66 10.39
CA LEU A 180 -18.01 -11.75 11.18
C LEU A 180 -18.88 -11.09 12.24
N ASP A 181 -18.47 -11.21 13.49
CA ASP A 181 -19.11 -10.53 14.61
C ASP A 181 -18.79 -9.02 14.58
N PRO A 182 -19.72 -8.16 15.04
CA PRO A 182 -19.50 -6.73 15.08
C PRO A 182 -18.36 -6.35 16.03
N ALA A 183 -17.70 -5.22 15.73
CA ALA A 183 -16.71 -4.62 16.61
C ALA A 183 -17.35 -4.09 17.89
N SER A 184 -16.66 -4.22 19.02
CA SER A 184 -16.98 -3.44 20.23
C SER A 184 -16.58 -1.98 20.07
N GLU A 185 -17.08 -1.08 20.93
CA GLU A 185 -16.68 0.34 20.92
C GLU A 185 -15.16 0.51 21.11
N GLU A 186 -14.56 -0.25 22.03
CA GLU A 186 -13.10 -0.25 22.26
C GLU A 186 -12.33 -0.67 21.00
N GLU A 187 -12.82 -1.69 20.28
CA GLU A 187 -12.22 -2.13 19.02
C GLU A 187 -12.34 -1.08 17.91
N LEU A 188 -13.44 -0.31 17.88
CA LEU A 188 -13.62 0.81 16.96
C LEU A 188 -12.61 1.92 17.24
N ASP A 189 -12.52 2.36 18.50
CA ASP A 189 -11.60 3.41 18.92
C ASP A 189 -10.15 3.01 18.64
N ALA A 190 -9.76 1.78 19.01
CA ALA A 190 -8.43 1.25 18.71
C ALA A 190 -8.15 1.21 17.20
N THR A 191 -9.14 0.87 16.38
CA THR A 191 -8.99 0.87 14.92
C THR A 191 -8.78 2.28 14.36
N VAL A 192 -9.51 3.28 14.87
CA VAL A 192 -9.31 4.69 14.53
C VAL A 192 -7.92 5.16 14.96
N THR A 193 -7.48 4.85 16.18
CA THR A 193 -6.14 5.20 16.66
C THR A 193 -5.03 4.62 15.79
N VAL A 194 -5.18 3.39 15.30
CA VAL A 194 -4.15 2.72 14.50
C VAL A 194 -4.16 3.18 13.02
N MET A 195 -5.33 3.26 12.40
CA MET A 195 -5.49 3.40 10.95
C MET A 195 -6.06 4.76 10.50
N GLY A 196 -6.35 5.64 11.45
CA GLY A 196 -6.81 7.01 11.22
C GLY A 196 -5.68 7.94 10.78
N GLY A 197 -5.97 9.24 10.83
CA GLY A 197 -5.09 10.29 10.32
C GLY A 197 -4.07 10.85 11.32
N ASP A 198 -4.13 10.49 12.59
CA ASP A 198 -3.35 11.15 13.65
C ASP A 198 -1.83 11.10 13.39
N ASP A 199 -1.27 9.92 13.11
CA ASP A 199 0.18 9.83 12.88
C ASP A 199 0.59 10.54 11.58
N TRP A 200 -0.23 10.48 10.54
CA TRP A 200 0.01 11.25 9.32
C TRP A 200 0.09 12.75 9.62
N LYS A 201 -0.83 13.27 10.43
CA LYS A 201 -0.79 14.66 10.88
C LYS A 201 0.47 14.95 11.70
N LEU A 202 0.85 14.09 12.64
CA LEU A 202 2.08 14.25 13.41
C LEU A 202 3.32 14.31 12.53
N TRP A 203 3.40 13.49 11.48
CA TRP A 203 4.47 13.56 10.49
C TRP A 203 4.51 14.91 9.77
N ILE A 204 3.38 15.36 9.24
CA ILE A 204 3.31 16.62 8.49
C ILE A 204 3.62 17.82 9.38
N THR A 205 3.07 17.86 10.59
CA THR A 205 3.37 18.90 11.59
C THR A 205 4.86 18.93 11.94
N ALA A 206 5.48 17.77 12.23
CA ALA A 206 6.90 17.73 12.59
C ALA A 206 7.82 18.17 11.44
N LEU A 207 7.48 17.81 10.19
CA LEU A 207 8.23 18.24 9.00
C LEU A 207 8.08 19.74 8.74
N ASP A 208 6.87 20.28 8.93
CA ASP A 208 6.56 21.70 8.77
C ASP A 208 7.27 22.56 9.82
N GLU A 209 7.15 22.20 11.10
CA GLU A 209 7.80 22.90 12.23
C GLU A 209 9.32 22.89 12.10
N ALA A 210 9.90 21.82 11.56
CA ALA A 210 11.32 21.73 11.30
C ALA A 210 11.77 22.52 10.05
N GLY A 211 10.84 23.06 9.25
CA GLY A 211 11.11 23.79 8.03
C GLY A 211 11.64 22.91 6.88
N VAL A 212 11.43 21.59 6.95
CA VAL A 212 11.89 20.62 5.93
C VAL A 212 10.80 20.23 4.93
N LEU A 213 9.61 20.81 5.05
CA LEU A 213 8.53 20.69 4.07
C LEU A 213 8.53 21.92 3.16
N ALA A 214 8.72 21.73 1.85
CA ALA A 214 8.79 22.82 0.88
C ALA A 214 7.47 23.60 0.79
N ASP A 215 7.52 24.85 0.30
CA ASP A 215 6.32 25.54 -0.17
C ASP A 215 5.68 24.76 -1.32
N ASP A 216 4.35 24.88 -1.48
CA ASP A 216 3.56 24.12 -2.44
C ASP A 216 3.60 22.58 -2.28
N ALA A 217 4.23 22.06 -1.21
CA ALA A 217 4.37 20.63 -1.01
C ALA A 217 3.02 19.92 -0.94
N ALA A 218 2.95 18.75 -1.58
CA ALA A 218 1.80 17.89 -1.51
C ALA A 218 1.99 16.78 -0.47
N THR A 219 0.90 16.33 0.13
CA THR A 219 0.89 15.09 0.90
C THR A 219 -0.33 14.24 0.56
N VAL A 220 -0.12 12.92 0.47
CA VAL A 220 -1.17 11.96 0.11
C VAL A 220 -1.16 10.80 1.08
N ALA A 221 -2.34 10.40 1.56
CA ALA A 221 -2.56 9.14 2.25
C ALA A 221 -3.51 8.23 1.47
N PHE A 222 -3.28 6.92 1.53
CA PHE A 222 -4.10 5.95 0.82
C PHE A 222 -5.34 5.50 1.62
N SER A 223 -6.46 5.40 0.92
CA SER A 223 -7.72 4.87 1.41
C SER A 223 -8.33 3.90 0.39
N TYR A 224 -9.39 3.23 0.82
CA TYR A 224 -10.22 2.35 0.01
C TYR A 224 -11.68 2.56 0.44
N ILE A 225 -12.59 2.59 -0.53
CA ILE A 225 -14.04 2.64 -0.27
C ILE A 225 -14.62 1.28 -0.64
N GLY A 226 -14.36 0.84 -1.87
CA GLY A 226 -14.80 -0.43 -2.41
C GLY A 226 -16.29 -0.47 -2.76
N PRO A 227 -16.75 -1.62 -3.26
CA PRO A 227 -18.13 -1.83 -3.68
C PRO A 227 -19.08 -2.08 -2.51
N GLU A 228 -20.37 -2.14 -2.83
CA GLU A 228 -21.43 -2.55 -1.90
C GLU A 228 -21.17 -3.93 -1.27
N LEU A 229 -20.58 -4.87 -2.03
CA LEU A 229 -20.24 -6.21 -1.56
C LEU A 229 -19.30 -6.24 -0.36
N THR A 230 -18.38 -5.28 -0.24
CA THR A 230 -17.42 -5.20 0.88
C THR A 230 -17.76 -4.10 1.87
N ARG A 231 -18.84 -3.34 1.62
CA ARG A 231 -19.17 -2.12 2.34
C ARG A 231 -19.33 -2.36 3.85
N ALA A 232 -20.06 -3.40 4.23
CA ALA A 232 -20.32 -3.73 5.64
C ALA A 232 -19.06 -4.00 6.47
N ILE A 233 -18.00 -4.51 5.84
CA ILE A 233 -16.72 -4.81 6.52
C ILE A 233 -15.70 -3.70 6.35
N TYR A 234 -15.83 -2.89 5.29
CA TYR A 234 -14.89 -1.83 4.94
C TYR A 234 -15.46 -0.45 5.27
N ARG A 235 -16.17 0.20 4.34
CA ARG A 235 -16.64 1.59 4.49
C ARG A 235 -17.56 1.81 5.69
N ASP A 236 -18.44 0.85 5.96
CA ASP A 236 -19.38 0.91 7.09
C ASP A 236 -18.88 0.11 8.31
N GLY A 237 -17.71 -0.52 8.17
CA GLY A 237 -17.04 -1.30 9.21
C GLY A 237 -16.13 -0.47 10.13
N SER A 238 -15.45 -1.17 11.03
CA SER A 238 -14.40 -0.62 11.91
C SER A 238 -13.32 0.16 11.16
N ILE A 239 -12.78 -0.38 10.07
CA ILE A 239 -11.77 0.32 9.25
C ILE A 239 -12.34 1.55 8.55
N GLY A 240 -13.63 1.54 8.22
CA GLY A 240 -14.36 2.68 7.65
C GLY A 240 -14.35 3.90 8.57
N LYS A 241 -14.55 3.69 9.87
CA LYS A 241 -14.42 4.77 10.88
C LYS A 241 -13.02 5.38 10.90
N ALA A 242 -11.98 4.55 10.78
CA ALA A 242 -10.61 5.04 10.68
C ALA A 242 -10.39 5.84 9.38
N LYS A 243 -10.98 5.41 8.26
CA LYS A 243 -10.90 6.15 6.98
C LYS A 243 -11.70 7.44 6.97
N ASP A 244 -12.85 7.50 7.64
CA ASP A 244 -13.58 8.75 7.89
C ASP A 244 -12.70 9.75 8.67
N HIS A 245 -12.00 9.27 9.71
CA HIS A 245 -11.03 10.10 10.44
C HIS A 245 -9.88 10.56 9.54
N LEU A 246 -9.31 9.67 8.71
CA LEU A 246 -8.25 10.01 7.76
C LEU A 246 -8.69 11.11 6.78
N GLU A 247 -9.93 11.01 6.26
CA GLU A 247 -10.53 11.99 5.36
C GLU A 247 -10.76 13.34 6.05
N ALA A 248 -11.22 13.34 7.30
CA ALA A 248 -11.35 14.56 8.10
C ALA A 248 -9.98 15.22 8.37
N THR A 249 -8.96 14.42 8.72
CA THR A 249 -7.59 14.90 8.93
C THR A 249 -6.99 15.51 7.66
N ALA A 250 -7.23 14.93 6.48
CA ALA A 250 -6.78 15.49 5.22
C ALA A 250 -7.35 16.90 4.98
N LYS A 251 -8.65 17.10 5.25
CA LYS A 251 -9.30 18.42 5.12
C LYS A 251 -8.67 19.45 6.06
N GLU A 252 -8.39 19.06 7.30
CA GLU A 252 -7.74 19.91 8.28
C GLU A 252 -6.33 20.31 7.84
N MET A 253 -5.49 19.34 7.46
CA MET A 253 -4.13 19.61 7.00
C MET A 253 -4.11 20.43 5.71
N ASN A 254 -5.04 20.17 4.79
CA ASN A 254 -5.14 20.94 3.55
C ASN A 254 -5.41 22.42 3.86
N ALA A 255 -6.28 22.73 4.82
CA ALA A 255 -6.53 24.10 5.26
C ALA A 255 -5.30 24.75 5.93
N GLN A 256 -4.50 23.97 6.67
CA GLN A 256 -3.28 24.45 7.31
C GLN A 256 -2.14 24.73 6.32
N LEU A 257 -2.02 23.90 5.28
CA LEU A 257 -0.95 24.01 4.27
C LEU A 257 -1.28 25.00 3.14
N ALA A 258 -2.56 25.24 2.86
CA ALA A 258 -3.02 26.09 1.77
C ALA A 258 -2.45 27.54 1.75
N PRO A 259 -2.20 28.23 2.89
CA PRO A 259 -1.64 29.58 2.87
C PRO A 259 -0.27 29.71 2.18
N ARG A 260 0.50 28.61 2.11
CA ARG A 260 1.78 28.51 1.39
C ARG A 260 1.70 27.59 0.17
N GLY A 261 0.48 27.42 -0.36
CA GLY A 261 0.14 26.62 -1.54
C GLY A 261 0.25 25.10 -1.37
N GLY A 262 0.56 24.62 -0.17
CA GLY A 262 0.63 23.19 0.11
C GLY A 262 -0.75 22.52 0.06
N ARG A 263 -0.75 21.21 -0.20
CA ARG A 263 -1.97 20.43 -0.48
C ARG A 263 -1.97 19.10 0.27
N ALA A 264 -3.10 18.67 0.81
CA ALA A 264 -3.26 17.37 1.43
C ALA A 264 -4.47 16.62 0.87
N TYR A 265 -4.27 15.37 0.46
CA TYR A 265 -5.31 14.56 -0.17
C TYR A 265 -5.38 13.15 0.41
N VAL A 266 -6.59 12.60 0.44
CA VAL A 266 -6.78 11.15 0.47
C VAL A 266 -6.88 10.66 -0.97
N ALA A 267 -6.08 9.66 -1.34
CA ALA A 267 -6.21 8.93 -2.59
C ALA A 267 -6.99 7.63 -2.34
N VAL A 268 -8.18 7.51 -2.92
CA VAL A 268 -9.00 6.31 -2.88
C VAL A 268 -8.52 5.39 -4.00
N THR A 269 -7.98 4.24 -3.60
CA THR A 269 -7.32 3.27 -4.47
C THR A 269 -8.26 2.11 -4.83
N LYS A 270 -7.88 1.29 -5.82
CA LYS A 270 -8.62 0.07 -6.16
C LYS A 270 -8.26 -1.11 -5.25
N GLY A 271 -9.09 -2.15 -5.28
CA GLY A 271 -8.85 -3.46 -4.70
C GLY A 271 -7.69 -4.17 -5.39
N LEU A 272 -6.68 -4.53 -4.60
CA LEU A 272 -5.44 -5.19 -5.05
C LEU A 272 -4.98 -6.25 -4.07
N VAL A 273 -4.23 -7.22 -4.56
CA VAL A 273 -3.54 -8.19 -3.72
C VAL A 273 -2.38 -7.51 -3.00
N THR A 274 -2.50 -7.40 -1.67
CA THR A 274 -1.47 -6.91 -0.77
C THR A 274 -1.47 -7.77 0.48
N GLN A 275 -0.41 -7.71 1.29
CA GLN A 275 -0.39 -8.42 2.57
C GLN A 275 -1.56 -7.98 3.46
N SER A 276 -1.94 -6.70 3.43
CA SER A 276 -3.05 -6.16 4.21
C SER A 276 -4.42 -6.59 3.70
N SER A 277 -4.65 -6.55 2.38
CA SER A 277 -5.96 -6.91 1.80
C SER A 277 -6.25 -8.41 1.87
N SER A 278 -5.22 -9.25 1.78
CA SER A 278 -5.36 -10.72 1.88
C SER A 278 -5.87 -11.21 3.24
N ALA A 279 -5.78 -10.37 4.28
CA ALA A 279 -6.25 -10.71 5.63
C ALA A 279 -7.77 -10.63 5.81
N LEU A 280 -8.50 -9.97 4.89
CA LEU A 280 -9.95 -9.83 4.97
C LEU A 280 -10.65 -11.02 4.29
N PRO A 281 -11.47 -11.84 4.99
CA PRO A 281 -12.01 -13.09 4.42
C PRO A 281 -12.80 -12.96 3.11
N VAL A 282 -13.54 -11.88 2.90
CA VAL A 282 -14.39 -11.67 1.70
C VAL A 282 -13.57 -11.15 0.51
N VAL A 283 -12.45 -10.49 0.79
CA VAL A 283 -11.67 -9.73 -0.19
C VAL A 283 -10.96 -10.60 -1.23
N PRO A 284 -10.38 -11.78 -0.91
CA PRO A 284 -9.79 -12.66 -1.92
C PRO A 284 -10.75 -13.03 -3.05
N LEU A 285 -12.00 -13.36 -2.71
CA LEU A 285 -13.01 -13.71 -3.71
C LEU A 285 -13.38 -12.48 -4.56
N TYR A 286 -13.57 -11.33 -3.92
CA TYR A 286 -13.91 -10.09 -4.62
C TYR A 286 -12.80 -9.68 -5.60
N ILE A 287 -11.55 -9.68 -5.15
CA ILE A 287 -10.41 -9.31 -5.99
C ILE A 287 -10.24 -10.29 -7.15
N SER A 288 -10.44 -11.59 -6.92
CA SER A 288 -10.37 -12.60 -8.00
C SER A 288 -11.41 -12.32 -9.10
N LEU A 289 -12.63 -11.93 -8.73
CA LEU A 289 -13.67 -11.51 -9.68
C LEU A 289 -13.34 -10.18 -10.35
N LEU A 290 -12.93 -9.18 -9.57
CA LEU A 290 -12.54 -7.87 -10.07
C LEU A 290 -11.44 -7.98 -11.12
N TYR A 291 -10.43 -8.81 -10.87
CA TYR A 291 -9.33 -9.02 -11.78
C TYR A 291 -9.78 -9.64 -13.09
N LYS A 292 -10.60 -10.70 -13.03
CA LYS A 292 -11.17 -11.33 -14.22
C LYS A 292 -11.88 -10.30 -15.11
N VAL A 293 -12.80 -9.54 -14.51
CA VAL A 293 -13.62 -8.55 -15.21
C VAL A 293 -12.77 -7.41 -15.77
N MET A 294 -11.86 -6.84 -14.96
CA MET A 294 -11.03 -5.72 -15.42
C MET A 294 -9.98 -6.14 -16.45
N LYS A 295 -9.43 -7.37 -16.37
CA LYS A 295 -8.49 -7.91 -17.38
C LYS A 295 -9.18 -8.14 -18.71
N GLU A 296 -10.41 -8.68 -18.72
CA GLU A 296 -11.21 -8.83 -19.94
C GLU A 296 -11.58 -7.50 -20.60
N GLN A 297 -11.75 -6.45 -19.80
CA GLN A 297 -12.01 -5.10 -20.28
C GLN A 297 -10.74 -4.30 -20.60
N GLY A 298 -9.55 -4.83 -20.32
CA GLY A 298 -8.28 -4.15 -20.55
C GLY A 298 -8.02 -2.93 -19.65
N VAL A 299 -8.64 -2.88 -18.47
CA VAL A 299 -8.54 -1.76 -17.51
C VAL A 299 -7.91 -2.15 -16.17
N HIS A 300 -7.44 -3.39 -16.05
CA HIS A 300 -6.79 -3.86 -14.83
C HIS A 300 -5.47 -3.13 -14.56
N GLU A 301 -5.28 -2.75 -13.31
CA GLU A 301 -4.10 -2.04 -12.80
C GLU A 301 -3.62 -2.74 -11.52
N ASP A 302 -2.31 -2.79 -11.32
CA ASP A 302 -1.66 -3.11 -10.04
C ASP A 302 -1.19 -1.84 -9.32
N CYS A 303 -0.46 -2.00 -8.20
CA CYS A 303 0.04 -0.86 -7.42
C CYS A 303 0.87 0.11 -8.27
N ILE A 304 1.67 -0.41 -9.22
CA ILE A 304 2.59 0.43 -10.00
C ILE A 304 1.86 1.26 -11.08
N GLN A 305 0.85 0.70 -11.73
CA GLN A 305 -0.01 1.44 -12.66
C GLN A 305 -0.79 2.53 -11.92
N GLN A 306 -1.36 2.21 -10.75
CA GLN A 306 -2.06 3.19 -9.91
C GLN A 306 -1.13 4.28 -9.38
N ALA A 307 0.12 3.95 -9.00
CA ALA A 307 1.10 4.93 -8.55
C ALA A 307 1.57 5.85 -9.69
N TYR A 308 1.75 5.31 -10.90
CA TYR A 308 1.99 6.11 -12.10
C TYR A 308 0.83 7.08 -12.33
N ARG A 309 -0.41 6.57 -12.42
CA ARG A 309 -1.62 7.36 -12.68
C ARG A 309 -1.89 8.40 -11.59
N LEU A 310 -1.56 8.10 -10.33
CA LEU A 310 -1.61 9.07 -9.23
C LEU A 310 -0.73 10.26 -9.51
N LEU A 311 0.51 10.06 -9.96
CA LEU A 311 1.44 11.17 -10.17
C LEU A 311 1.20 11.86 -11.51
N SER A 312 0.93 11.12 -12.60
CA SER A 312 0.79 11.66 -13.96
C SER A 312 -0.58 12.30 -14.22
N ASP A 313 -1.66 11.60 -13.90
CA ASP A 313 -3.02 11.94 -14.36
C ASP A 313 -3.87 12.58 -13.26
N ARG A 314 -3.35 12.61 -12.03
CA ARG A 314 -4.05 13.12 -10.85
C ARG A 314 -3.26 14.23 -10.15
N LEU A 315 -2.34 13.88 -9.26
CA LEU A 315 -1.71 14.82 -8.32
C LEU A 315 -0.95 15.97 -8.99
N TYR A 316 -0.28 15.70 -10.12
CA TYR A 316 0.45 16.69 -10.92
C TYR A 316 -0.16 16.86 -12.33
N ALA A 317 -1.45 16.59 -12.48
CA ALA A 317 -2.14 16.84 -13.74
C ALA A 317 -2.06 18.33 -14.13
N PRO A 318 -1.87 18.66 -15.43
CA PRO A 318 -1.69 20.05 -15.88
C PRO A 318 -2.85 20.99 -15.55
N GLU A 319 -4.08 20.47 -15.48
CA GLU A 319 -5.30 21.25 -15.21
C GLU A 319 -5.57 21.40 -13.70
N GLY A 320 -4.67 20.92 -12.84
CA GLY A 320 -4.84 20.83 -11.39
C GLY A 320 -5.29 19.45 -10.94
N THR A 321 -5.24 19.20 -9.64
CA THR A 321 -5.54 17.88 -9.07
C THR A 321 -7.04 17.60 -9.10
N PRO A 322 -7.53 16.65 -9.92
CA PRO A 322 -8.94 16.31 -9.96
C PRO A 322 -9.33 15.56 -8.67
N VAL A 323 -10.44 16.00 -8.06
CA VAL A 323 -10.98 15.43 -6.83
C VAL A 323 -12.48 15.22 -6.93
N ASP A 324 -13.01 14.31 -6.13
CA ASP A 324 -14.46 14.14 -5.97
C ASP A 324 -15.08 15.23 -5.07
N THR A 325 -16.39 15.14 -4.83
CA THR A 325 -17.14 16.10 -4.01
C THR A 325 -16.66 16.22 -2.56
N ASP A 326 -15.96 15.21 -2.06
CA ASP A 326 -15.40 15.19 -0.71
C ASP A 326 -13.93 15.65 -0.67
N GLY A 327 -13.35 16.01 -1.82
CA GLY A 327 -11.96 16.44 -1.95
C GLY A 327 -10.95 15.29 -2.05
N ARG A 328 -11.39 14.09 -2.45
CA ARG A 328 -10.53 12.90 -2.56
C ARG A 328 -10.08 12.67 -3.99
N ILE A 329 -8.83 12.24 -4.17
CA ILE A 329 -8.33 11.75 -5.47
C ILE A 329 -8.91 10.35 -5.69
N ARG A 330 -9.47 10.10 -6.88
CA ARG A 330 -10.08 8.81 -7.25
C ARG A 330 -9.21 8.05 -8.23
N LEU A 331 -8.67 6.93 -7.77
CA LEU A 331 -7.97 5.90 -8.57
C LEU A 331 -8.79 4.60 -8.64
N ASP A 332 -9.86 4.49 -7.85
CA ASP A 332 -10.84 3.41 -7.92
C ASP A 332 -11.89 3.62 -9.02
N ASP A 333 -11.79 4.69 -9.79
CA ASP A 333 -12.72 5.06 -10.86
C ASP A 333 -12.96 3.93 -11.88
N LEU A 334 -11.91 3.20 -12.26
CA LEU A 334 -12.03 2.05 -13.17
C LEU A 334 -12.69 0.83 -12.52
N GLU A 335 -12.41 0.58 -11.23
CA GLU A 335 -13.12 -0.46 -10.45
C GLU A 335 -14.59 -0.11 -10.30
N MET A 336 -14.91 1.17 -10.06
CA MET A 336 -16.24 1.64 -9.73
C MET A 336 -17.13 1.93 -10.95
N LEU A 337 -16.69 1.60 -12.17
CA LEU A 337 -17.53 1.66 -13.36
C LEU A 337 -18.80 0.79 -13.15
N PRO A 338 -20.01 1.29 -13.46
CA PRO A 338 -21.25 0.53 -13.26
C PRO A 338 -21.22 -0.84 -13.94
N ALA A 339 -20.71 -0.92 -15.17
CA ALA A 339 -20.60 -2.18 -15.92
C ALA A 339 -19.67 -3.21 -15.24
N VAL A 340 -18.59 -2.77 -14.60
CA VAL A 340 -17.68 -3.64 -13.83
C VAL A 340 -18.41 -4.17 -12.60
N GLN A 341 -19.03 -3.29 -11.82
CA GLN A 341 -19.70 -3.66 -10.58
C GLN A 341 -20.95 -4.54 -10.79
N GLU A 342 -21.76 -4.25 -11.82
CA GLU A 342 -22.90 -5.08 -12.18
C GLU A 342 -22.47 -6.49 -12.62
N THR A 343 -21.35 -6.60 -13.35
CA THR A 343 -20.82 -7.90 -13.77
C THR A 343 -20.32 -8.68 -12.55
N ILE A 344 -19.57 -8.04 -11.66
CA ILE A 344 -19.08 -8.69 -10.43
C ILE A 344 -20.25 -9.13 -9.55
N ALA A 345 -21.30 -8.33 -9.39
CA ALA A 345 -22.47 -8.70 -8.59
C ALA A 345 -23.16 -9.98 -9.12
N LYS A 346 -23.33 -10.10 -10.45
CA LYS A 346 -23.88 -11.32 -11.07
C LYS A 346 -22.98 -12.53 -10.83
N LEU A 347 -21.68 -12.39 -11.10
CA LEU A 347 -20.72 -13.46 -10.87
C LEU A 347 -20.64 -13.87 -9.40
N TRP A 348 -20.77 -12.90 -8.48
CA TRP A 348 -20.79 -13.15 -7.04
C TRP A 348 -21.93 -14.09 -6.63
N ASP A 349 -23.11 -13.93 -7.22
CA ASP A 349 -24.26 -14.80 -6.93
C ASP A 349 -24.07 -16.22 -7.50
N GLU A 350 -23.49 -16.32 -8.69
CA GLU A 350 -23.28 -17.58 -9.43
C GLU A 350 -22.07 -18.41 -8.94
N ILE A 351 -21.11 -17.80 -8.25
CA ILE A 351 -19.85 -18.46 -7.92
C ILE A 351 -20.02 -19.59 -6.89
N THR A 352 -19.41 -20.72 -7.19
CA THR A 352 -19.32 -21.94 -6.36
C THR A 352 -17.90 -22.51 -6.43
N THR A 353 -17.61 -23.52 -5.62
CA THR A 353 -16.32 -24.22 -5.64
C THR A 353 -16.03 -24.87 -7.00
N GLU A 354 -17.07 -25.33 -7.71
CA GLU A 354 -16.94 -26.05 -8.98
C GLU A 354 -16.58 -25.14 -10.15
N ASN A 355 -17.00 -23.86 -10.12
CA ASN A 355 -16.83 -22.91 -11.22
C ASN A 355 -15.88 -21.74 -10.89
N ILE A 356 -15.27 -21.72 -9.70
CA ILE A 356 -14.40 -20.63 -9.22
C ILE A 356 -13.27 -20.26 -10.20
N TYR A 357 -12.65 -21.26 -10.86
CA TYR A 357 -11.55 -21.05 -11.81
C TYR A 357 -12.03 -20.66 -13.22
N GLU A 358 -13.33 -20.79 -13.50
CA GLU A 358 -13.94 -20.33 -14.76
C GLU A 358 -14.42 -18.88 -14.61
N LEU A 359 -15.12 -18.59 -13.52
CA LEU A 359 -15.79 -17.30 -13.30
C LEU A 359 -14.90 -16.23 -12.65
N SER A 360 -13.73 -16.60 -12.11
CA SER A 360 -12.81 -15.66 -11.46
C SER A 360 -11.36 -15.90 -11.86
N ASP A 361 -10.50 -14.92 -11.59
CA ASP A 361 -9.06 -15.03 -11.76
C ASP A 361 -8.38 -15.42 -10.43
N LEU A 362 -8.85 -16.50 -9.79
CA LEU A 362 -8.27 -16.99 -8.55
C LEU A 362 -6.82 -17.44 -8.72
N GLN A 363 -6.46 -17.94 -9.92
CA GLN A 363 -5.08 -18.30 -10.23
C GLN A 363 -4.17 -17.06 -10.26
N GLY A 364 -4.61 -15.97 -10.90
CA GLY A 364 -3.92 -14.69 -10.88
C GLY A 364 -3.80 -14.12 -9.47
N TYR A 365 -4.87 -14.15 -8.69
CA TYR A 365 -4.85 -13.74 -7.28
C TYR A 365 -3.78 -14.51 -6.48
N ARG A 366 -3.77 -15.84 -6.59
CA ARG A 366 -2.83 -16.71 -5.89
C ARG A 366 -1.38 -16.41 -6.32
N ARG A 367 -1.15 -16.25 -7.63
CA ARG A 367 0.16 -15.90 -8.17
C ARG A 367 0.65 -14.57 -7.63
N GLU A 368 -0.16 -13.52 -7.70
CA GLU A 368 0.19 -12.20 -7.17
C GLU A 368 0.44 -12.23 -5.66
N PHE A 369 -0.35 -13.01 -4.90
CA PHE A 369 -0.11 -13.20 -3.47
C PHE A 369 1.30 -13.77 -3.20
N PHE A 370 1.74 -14.77 -3.96
CA PHE A 370 3.07 -15.35 -3.82
C PHE A 370 4.18 -14.41 -4.30
N GLN A 371 3.90 -13.62 -5.34
CA GLN A 371 4.82 -12.60 -5.87
C GLN A 371 5.09 -11.48 -4.86
N LEU A 372 4.15 -11.16 -3.97
CA LEU A 372 4.40 -10.25 -2.82
C LEU A 372 5.58 -10.69 -1.94
N PHE A 373 5.93 -11.98 -1.98
CA PHE A 373 7.03 -12.58 -1.22
C PHE A 373 8.15 -13.11 -2.12
N GLY A 374 8.17 -12.70 -3.40
CA GLY A 374 9.18 -13.10 -4.38
C GLY A 374 9.05 -14.55 -4.87
N PHE A 375 7.90 -15.19 -4.70
CA PHE A 375 7.64 -16.53 -5.25
C PHE A 375 6.76 -16.44 -6.50
N GLU A 376 6.79 -17.46 -7.35
CA GLU A 376 6.01 -17.49 -8.61
C GLU A 376 6.33 -16.28 -9.54
N THR A 377 7.56 -15.78 -9.43
CA THR A 377 8.14 -14.79 -10.33
C THR A 377 8.88 -15.49 -11.47
N GLU A 378 8.63 -15.06 -12.70
CA GLU A 378 9.27 -15.64 -13.88
C GLU A 378 10.78 -15.39 -13.86
N GLY A 379 11.56 -16.34 -14.40
CA GLY A 379 13.02 -16.21 -14.50
C GLY A 379 13.80 -16.55 -13.23
N ILE A 380 13.14 -16.95 -12.14
CA ILE A 380 13.80 -17.33 -10.88
C ILE A 380 13.88 -18.85 -10.75
N ASP A 381 15.08 -19.38 -10.50
CA ASP A 381 15.28 -20.79 -10.14
C ASP A 381 15.09 -21.00 -8.63
N TYR A 382 13.88 -21.41 -8.24
CA TYR A 382 13.52 -21.65 -6.84
C TYR A 382 14.09 -22.96 -6.25
N GLU A 383 14.72 -23.82 -7.06
CA GLU A 383 15.42 -25.00 -6.56
C GLU A 383 16.92 -24.75 -6.33
N ALA A 384 17.44 -23.58 -6.73
CA ALA A 384 18.79 -23.14 -6.42
C ALA A 384 18.95 -22.70 -4.96
N GLU A 385 20.18 -22.73 -4.46
CA GLU A 385 20.49 -22.09 -3.19
C GLU A 385 20.52 -20.57 -3.35
N SER A 386 19.84 -19.87 -2.44
CA SER A 386 19.85 -18.42 -2.33
C SER A 386 20.54 -17.98 -1.04
N ASN A 387 21.20 -16.82 -1.06
CA ASN A 387 21.72 -16.18 0.14
C ASN A 387 20.63 -15.28 0.77
N PRO A 388 20.07 -15.66 1.93
CA PRO A 388 19.03 -14.85 2.57
C PRO A 388 19.58 -13.55 3.17
N ILE A 389 20.89 -13.42 3.36
CA ILE A 389 21.52 -12.26 3.98
C ILE A 389 21.81 -11.22 2.90
N VAL A 390 20.86 -10.29 2.72
CA VAL A 390 20.98 -9.14 1.82
C VAL A 390 21.06 -7.85 2.63
N SER A 391 22.05 -7.01 2.35
CA SER A 391 22.18 -5.67 2.92
C SER A 391 21.42 -4.65 2.07
N VAL A 392 20.77 -3.68 2.72
CA VAL A 392 20.21 -2.52 2.04
C VAL A 392 21.23 -1.38 2.10
N SER A 393 21.63 -0.86 0.94
CA SER A 393 22.50 0.33 0.85
C SER A 393 21.74 1.60 1.27
N ASN A 394 22.49 2.64 1.65
CA ASN A 394 21.93 3.96 2.00
C ASN A 394 20.88 3.96 3.12
N VAL A 395 20.84 2.91 3.96
CA VAL A 395 20.13 2.95 5.24
C VAL A 395 20.91 3.84 6.20
N ARG A 396 20.19 4.76 6.84
CA ARG A 396 20.69 5.70 7.85
C ARG A 396 20.07 5.40 9.20
#